data_AF-A0A7S7T1B1-F1
#
_entry.id   AF-A0A7S7T1B1-F1
#
_cell.length_a   1.000
_cell.length_b   1.000
_cell.length_c   1.000
_cell.angle_alpha   90.00
_cell.angle_beta   90.00
_cell.angle_gamma   90.00
#
_symmetry.space_group_name_H-M   'P 1'
#
loop_
_entity.id
_entity.type
_entity.pdbx_description
1 polymer ?
#
loop_
_entity_poly.entity_id
_entity_poly.type
_entity_poly.pdbx_seq_one_letter_code
_entity_poly.pdbx_strand_id
1 'polypeptide(L)'
;MRVAILASPMRVFNPIPNDQHHGSGYRQMPLTRIIEDPSVRDSEHSYFIQAADAVAWACYQRYAPSKYVRQKGARNYFARLEPVLLKVATRRNQLAIVEL
;
A
#
# COMPACT_ATOMS: atom_id res chain seq x y z
N MET A 1 -2.10 -0.52 -21.65
CA MET A 1 -1.64 -1.81 -22.24
C MET A 1 -0.11 -1.97 -22.20
N ARG A 2 0.55 -1.84 -21.03
CA ARG A 2 2.02 -2.00 -20.90
C ARG A 2 2.50 -2.66 -19.60
N VAL A 3 1.70 -2.67 -18.53
CA VAL A 3 2.13 -3.16 -17.21
C VAL A 3 1.95 -4.68 -17.04
N ALA A 4 0.87 -5.25 -17.60
CA ALA A 4 0.60 -6.69 -17.53
C ALA A 4 1.70 -7.57 -18.14
N ILE A 5 2.27 -7.11 -19.26
CA ILE A 5 3.30 -7.85 -20.00
C ILE A 5 4.64 -7.84 -19.24
N LEU A 6 4.86 -6.89 -18.33
CA LEU A 6 6.13 -6.74 -17.61
C LEU A 6 6.26 -7.66 -16.39
N ALA A 7 5.15 -8.03 -15.74
CA ALA A 7 5.17 -8.81 -14.51
C ALA A 7 5.59 -10.28 -14.73
N SER A 8 5.21 -10.88 -15.88
CA SER A 8 5.55 -12.28 -16.19
C SER A 8 7.06 -12.51 -16.41
N PRO A 9 7.80 -11.66 -17.17
CA PRO A 9 9.25 -11.73 -17.27
C PRO A 9 9.98 -11.58 -15.93
N MET A 10 9.44 -10.79 -14.99
CA MET A 10 10.00 -10.60 -13.66
C MET A 10 9.98 -11.87 -12.78
N ARG A 11 9.25 -12.92 -13.18
CA ARG A 11 9.34 -14.26 -12.59
C ARG A 11 10.61 -15.00 -12.98
N VAL A 12 11.27 -14.59 -14.05
CA VAL A 12 12.51 -15.19 -14.57
C VAL A 12 13.70 -14.29 -14.25
N PHE A 13 13.56 -12.98 -14.46
CA PHE A 13 14.64 -12.01 -14.31
C PHE A 13 14.12 -10.70 -13.74
N ASN A 14 14.54 -10.38 -12.51
CA ASN A 14 14.14 -9.16 -11.79
C ASN A 14 15.34 -8.58 -11.04
N PRO A 15 16.18 -7.78 -11.73
CA PRO A 15 17.36 -7.17 -11.12
C PRO A 15 16.94 -5.98 -10.26
N ILE A 16 17.09 -6.12 -8.94
CA ILE A 16 16.87 -5.05 -7.98
C ILE A 16 18.22 -4.42 -7.66
N PRO A 17 18.45 -3.14 -7.99
CA PRO A 17 19.71 -2.48 -7.67
C PRO A 17 19.93 -2.45 -6.16
N ASN A 18 21.19 -2.54 -5.75
CA ASN A 18 21.55 -2.36 -4.35
C ASN A 18 21.33 -0.90 -3.94
N ASP A 19 21.00 -0.70 -2.67
CA ASP A 19 21.02 0.63 -2.07
C ASP A 19 22.44 1.21 -2.19
N GLN A 20 22.56 2.50 -2.46
CA GLN A 20 23.85 3.19 -2.63
C GLN A 20 24.78 2.99 -1.43
N HIS A 21 24.22 2.76 -0.24
CA HIS A 21 24.96 2.48 1.00
C HIS A 21 25.53 1.06 1.09
N HIS A 22 25.05 0.12 0.26
CA HIS A 22 25.38 -1.31 0.31
C HIS A 22 26.29 -1.77 -0.83
N GLY A 23 26.86 -0.84 -1.61
CA GLY A 23 27.82 -1.12 -2.69
C GLY A 23 27.20 -1.21 -4.08
N SER A 24 28.04 -1.29 -5.11
CA SER A 24 27.60 -1.40 -6.50
C SER A 24 27.09 -2.80 -6.84
N GLY A 25 26.09 -2.88 -7.72
CA GLY A 25 25.55 -4.15 -8.22
C GLY A 25 24.03 -4.25 -8.15
N TYR A 26 23.52 -5.44 -8.43
CA TYR A 26 22.10 -5.77 -8.36
C TYR A 26 21.89 -7.17 -7.77
N ARG A 27 20.73 -7.39 -7.19
CA ARG A 27 20.26 -8.71 -6.75
C ARG A 27 19.18 -9.20 -7.69
N GLN A 28 19.31 -10.42 -8.19
CA GLN A 28 18.20 -11.07 -8.89
C GLN A 28 17.20 -11.58 -7.86
N MET A 29 15.98 -11.02 -7.89
CA MET A 29 14.91 -11.41 -6.97
C MET A 29 13.63 -11.74 -7.75
N PRO A 30 13.55 -12.95 -8.33
CA PRO A 30 12.39 -13.36 -9.11
C PRO A 30 11.08 -13.28 -8.30
N LEU A 31 10.02 -12.81 -8.93
CA LEU A 31 8.69 -12.77 -8.30
C LEU A 31 8.15 -14.19 -8.11
N THR A 32 7.97 -14.63 -6.86
CA THR A 32 7.48 -15.99 -6.55
C THR A 32 5.96 -16.06 -6.41
N ARG A 33 5.31 -14.95 -6.09
CA ARG A 33 3.87 -14.88 -5.84
C ARG A 33 3.30 -13.65 -6.53
N ILE A 34 2.34 -13.87 -7.41
CA ILE A 34 1.53 -12.83 -8.05
C ILE A 34 0.12 -13.03 -7.51
N ILE A 35 -0.46 -12.00 -6.88
CA ILE A 35 -1.79 -12.08 -6.25
C ILE A 35 -2.87 -12.00 -7.33
N GLU A 36 -2.69 -11.17 -8.35
CA GLU A 36 -3.58 -11.01 -9.50
C GLU A 36 -2.74 -10.59 -10.72
N ASP A 37 -3.14 -11.03 -11.91
CA ASP A 37 -2.55 -10.49 -13.15
C ASP A 37 -2.83 -8.98 -13.25
N PRO A 38 -1.90 -8.16 -13.76
CA PRO A 38 -2.13 -6.73 -13.80
C PRO A 38 -3.33 -6.40 -14.70
N SER A 39 -4.43 -6.00 -14.07
CA SER A 39 -5.64 -5.57 -14.75
C SER A 39 -5.46 -4.12 -15.21
N VAL A 40 -5.63 -3.88 -16.51
CA VAL A 40 -5.56 -2.52 -17.12
C VAL A 40 -6.87 -1.75 -17.00
N ARG A 41 -7.73 -2.12 -16.04
CA ARG A 41 -8.96 -1.39 -15.75
C ARG A 41 -8.63 -0.14 -14.95
N ASP A 42 -9.44 0.90 -15.16
CA ASP A 42 -9.36 2.09 -14.33
C ASP A 42 -9.67 1.75 -12.87
N SER A 43 -8.94 2.39 -11.94
CA SER A 43 -9.08 2.17 -10.51
C SER A 43 -10.50 2.51 -10.00
N GLU A 44 -11.23 3.37 -10.72
CA GLU A 44 -12.65 3.65 -10.49
C GLU A 44 -13.56 2.42 -10.61
N HIS A 45 -13.11 1.36 -11.26
CA HIS A 45 -13.87 0.11 -11.38
C HIS A 45 -13.37 -0.99 -10.44
N SER A 46 -12.38 -0.68 -9.58
CA SER A 46 -11.80 -1.64 -8.65
C SER A 46 -12.18 -1.31 -7.21
N TYR A 47 -13.13 -2.08 -6.68
CA TYR A 47 -13.61 -1.93 -5.30
C TYR A 47 -12.47 -2.01 -4.27
N PHE A 48 -11.53 -2.95 -4.44
CA PHE A 48 -10.43 -3.11 -3.49
C PHE A 48 -9.47 -1.92 -3.48
N ILE A 49 -9.22 -1.32 -4.63
CA ILE A 49 -8.38 -0.12 -4.72
C ILE A 49 -9.08 1.05 -4.03
N GLN A 50 -10.38 1.27 -4.31
CA GLN A 50 -11.15 2.31 -3.65
C GLN A 50 -11.25 2.14 -2.13
N ALA A 51 -11.41 0.90 -1.67
CA ALA A 51 -11.42 0.59 -0.25
C ALA A 51 -10.06 0.94 0.39
N ALA A 52 -8.95 0.59 -0.27
CA ALA A 52 -7.62 0.95 0.19
C ALA A 52 -7.43 2.48 0.24
N ASP A 53 -7.88 3.21 -0.78
CA ASP A 53 -7.83 4.67 -0.83
C ASP A 53 -8.66 5.31 0.29
N ALA A 54 -9.85 4.77 0.57
CA ALA A 54 -10.70 5.23 1.67
C ALA A 54 -10.04 5.00 3.04
N VAL A 55 -9.36 3.86 3.24
CA VAL A 55 -8.61 3.56 4.46
C VAL A 55 -7.41 4.51 4.61
N ALA A 56 -6.66 4.74 3.52
CA ALA A 56 -5.54 5.67 3.50
C ALA A 56 -5.99 7.11 3.81
N TRP A 57 -7.11 7.55 3.22
CA TRP A 57 -7.71 8.84 3.51
C TRP A 57 -8.13 8.95 4.98
N ALA A 58 -8.80 7.94 5.53
CA ALA A 58 -9.18 7.93 6.94
C ALA A 58 -7.96 8.00 7.87
N CYS A 59 -6.85 7.33 7.51
CA CYS A 59 -5.58 7.42 8.21
C CYS A 59 -5.03 8.85 8.18
N TYR A 60 -4.95 9.47 6.99
CA TYR A 60 -4.49 10.84 6.82
C TYR A 60 -5.31 11.84 7.65
N GLN A 61 -6.63 11.71 7.63
CA GLN A 61 -7.54 12.59 8.36
C GLN A 61 -7.40 12.46 9.89
N ARG A 62 -6.80 11.38 10.41
CA ARG A 62 -6.45 11.26 11.84
C ARG A 62 -5.38 12.27 12.25
N TYR A 63 -4.40 12.49 11.38
CA TYR A 63 -3.27 13.42 11.59
C TYR A 63 -3.62 14.84 11.18
N ALA A 64 -4.24 15.02 10.01
CA ALA A 64 -4.56 16.33 9.44
C ALA A 64 -6.05 16.43 9.06
N PRO A 65 -6.97 16.55 10.04
CA PRO A 65 -8.41 16.55 9.76
C PRO A 65 -8.84 17.82 9.02
N SER A 66 -9.54 17.62 7.89
CA SER A 66 -10.20 18.70 7.15
C SER A 66 -11.33 19.34 7.98
N LYS A 67 -11.80 20.53 7.57
CA LYS A 67 -12.91 21.24 8.24
C LYS A 67 -14.16 20.35 8.36
N TYR A 68 -14.50 19.63 7.28
CA TYR A 68 -15.63 18.70 7.27
C TYR A 68 -15.46 17.56 8.27
N VAL A 69 -14.27 16.92 8.31
CA VAL A 69 -14.01 15.83 9.25
C VAL A 69 -14.06 16.30 10.70
N ARG A 70 -13.56 17.51 10.99
CA ARG A 70 -13.69 18.13 12.32
C ARG A 70 -15.16 18.33 12.69
N GLN A 71 -15.96 18.87 11.79
CA GLN A 71 -17.40 19.09 12.01
C GLN A 71 -18.18 17.80 12.23
N LYS A 72 -17.84 16.73 11.52
CA LYS A 72 -18.53 15.43 11.61
C LYS A 72 -17.94 14.46 12.63
N GLY A 73 -16.87 14.83 13.34
CA GLY A 73 -16.19 13.94 14.29
C GLY A 73 -15.54 12.71 13.64
N ALA A 74 -15.31 12.73 12.33
CA ALA A 74 -14.84 11.56 11.57
C ALA A 74 -13.34 11.24 11.76
N ARG A 75 -12.62 12.04 12.56
CA ARG A 75 -11.19 11.84 12.88
C ARG A 75 -10.91 10.45 13.46
N ASN A 76 -11.90 9.86 14.14
CA ASN A 76 -11.77 8.57 14.80
C ASN A 76 -12.16 7.38 13.90
N TYR A 77 -12.54 7.61 12.64
CA TYR A 77 -13.03 6.53 11.76
C TYR A 77 -11.97 5.47 11.48
N PHE A 78 -10.70 5.87 11.37
CA PHE A 78 -9.61 4.91 11.19
C PHE A 78 -9.52 3.90 12.36
N ALA A 79 -9.81 4.33 13.60
CA ALA A 79 -9.80 3.42 14.74
C ALA A 79 -10.89 2.33 14.65
N ARG A 80 -11.97 2.57 13.90
CA ARG A 80 -13.02 1.57 13.68
C ARG A 80 -12.55 0.40 12.82
N LEU A 81 -11.47 0.60 12.06
CA LEU A 81 -10.87 -0.44 11.22
C LEU A 81 -9.99 -1.40 12.02
N GLU A 82 -9.76 -1.14 13.32
CA GLU A 82 -8.88 -1.95 14.15
C GLU A 82 -9.00 -3.49 13.98
N PRO A 83 -10.21 -4.08 13.86
CA PRO A 83 -10.36 -5.53 13.69
C PRO A 83 -9.75 -6.09 12.39
N VAL A 84 -9.54 -5.24 11.38
CA VAL A 84 -9.05 -5.63 10.04
C VAL A 84 -7.69 -5.03 9.68
N LEU A 85 -7.04 -4.32 10.61
CA LEU A 85 -5.70 -3.74 10.36
C LEU A 85 -4.61 -4.81 10.38
N LEU A 86 -3.65 -4.68 9.48
CA LEU A 86 -2.45 -5.54 9.43
C LEU A 86 -1.47 -5.16 10.55
N LYS A 87 -1.73 -5.64 11.77
CA LYS A 87 -0.90 -5.36 12.96
C LYS A 87 0.53 -5.92 12.91
N VAL A 88 0.84 -6.72 11.88
CA VAL A 88 2.20 -7.23 11.63
C VAL A 88 3.13 -6.13 11.09
N ALA A 89 2.59 -5.08 10.46
CA ALA A 89 3.38 -4.02 9.84
C ALA A 89 4.27 -3.26 10.84
N THR A 90 3.77 -2.98 12.05
CA THR A 90 4.56 -2.40 13.14
C THR A 90 3.89 -2.66 14.49
N ARG A 91 4.72 -2.82 15.53
CA ARG A 91 4.28 -2.96 16.92
C ARG A 91 4.34 -1.65 17.71
N ARG A 92 4.95 -0.60 17.13
CA ARG A 92 5.17 0.69 17.82
C ARG A 92 3.92 1.54 17.92
N ASN A 93 2.96 1.34 17.00
CA ASN A 93 1.70 2.05 16.95
C ASN A 93 0.54 1.06 17.15
N GLN A 94 -0.39 1.37 18.05
CA GLN A 94 -1.53 0.49 18.37
C GLN A 94 -2.41 0.15 17.14
N LEU A 95 -2.51 1.09 16.20
CA LEU A 95 -3.26 0.93 14.95
C LEU A 95 -2.35 0.53 13.78
N ALA A 96 -1.13 0.04 14.05
CA ALA A 96 -0.20 -0.47 13.05
C ALA A 96 0.18 0.52 11.94
N ILE A 97 0.09 1.82 12.22
CA ILE A 97 0.52 2.87 11.28
C ILE A 97 2.04 2.97 11.34
N VAL A 98 2.68 2.82 10.17
CA VAL A 98 4.13 3.01 10.02
C VAL A 98 4.40 4.51 9.89
N GLU A 99 5.02 5.08 10.92
CA GLU A 99 5.48 6.47 10.95
C GLU A 99 6.99 6.47 10.59
N LEU A 100 7.39 7.38 9.69
CA LEU A 100 8.77 7.53 9.20
C LEU A 100 9.59 8.48 10.08
#